data_AF-A0A520BL23-F1
#
_entry.id   AF-A0A520BL23-F1
#
_cell.length_a   1.000
_cell.length_b   1.000
_cell.length_c   1.000
_cell.angle_alpha   90.00
_cell.angle_beta   90.00
_cell.angle_gamma   90.00
#
_symmetry.space_group_name_H-M   'P 1'
#
loop_
_entity.id
_entity.type
_entity.pdbx_description
1 polymer ?
#
loop_
_entity_poly.entity_id
_entity_poly.type
_entity_poly.pdbx_seq_one_letter_code
_entity_poly.pdbx_strand_id
1 'polypeptide(L)'
;AFDFFNISGSLFVETSTTPKTRSSAQGLFMMMTNGFGAVLGSVISGWMIQKYFTASYTNIQSLAGHVKSTATDQHLLKFLGEKGISVLENGDLSRALDVKDWHSIWLSFTIYALVITVLFMIFFKHKHTKAEEKAIEAITH
;
A
#
# COMPACT_ATOMS: atom_id res chain seq x y z
N ALA A 1 10.50 -5.92 -3.38
CA ALA A 1 10.57 -4.67 -4.16
C ALA A 1 11.14 -3.51 -3.33
N PHE A 2 10.63 -3.27 -2.12
CA PHE A 2 11.11 -2.20 -1.23
C PHE A 2 12.58 -2.32 -0.83
N ASP A 3 13.03 -3.52 -0.42
CA ASP A 3 14.44 -3.73 -0.05
C ASP A 3 15.38 -3.56 -1.26
N PHE A 4 14.95 -4.03 -2.43
CA PHE A 4 15.67 -3.83 -3.68
C PHE A 4 15.80 -2.34 -4.01
N PHE A 5 14.71 -1.57 -3.90
CA PHE A 5 14.74 -0.13 -4.10
C PHE A 5 15.68 0.59 -3.11
N ASN A 6 15.62 0.22 -1.83
CA ASN A 6 16.47 0.84 -0.81
C ASN A 6 17.95 0.49 -1.00
N ILE A 7 18.29 -0.74 -1.39
CA ILE A 7 19.66 -1.19 -1.67
C ILE A 7 20.20 -0.59 -2.98
N SER A 8 19.43 -0.65 -4.06
CA SER A 8 19.85 -0.08 -5.35
C SER A 8 19.93 1.45 -5.29
N GLY A 9 19.01 2.10 -4.58
CA GLY A 9 19.02 3.54 -4.36
C GLY A 9 20.20 4.00 -3.51
N SER A 10 20.52 3.27 -2.44
CA SER A 10 21.70 3.59 -1.63
C SER A 10 23.00 3.43 -2.43
N LEU A 11 23.15 2.37 -3.23
CA LEU A 11 24.28 2.18 -4.15
C LEU A 11 24.42 3.32 -5.16
N PHE A 12 23.31 3.78 -5.74
CA PHE A 12 23.33 4.92 -6.67
C PHE A 12 23.77 6.23 -6.00
N VAL A 13 23.31 6.47 -4.76
CA VAL A 13 23.72 7.64 -3.97
C VAL A 13 25.22 7.56 -3.63
N GLU A 14 25.77 6.37 -3.34
CA GLU A 14 27.20 6.20 -3.07
C GLU A 14 28.09 6.49 -4.27
N THR A 15 27.68 6.05 -5.46
CA THR A 15 28.45 6.25 -6.70
C THR A 15 28.36 7.67 -7.23
N SER A 16 27.28 8.39 -6.89
CA SER A 16 27.03 9.77 -7.35
C SER A 16 27.56 10.86 -6.40
N THR A 17 28.03 10.50 -5.21
CA THR A 17 28.48 11.46 -4.17
C THR A 17 29.96 11.30 -3.81
N THR A 18 30.60 12.39 -3.40
CA THR A 18 31.99 12.36 -2.93
C THR A 18 32.12 11.65 -1.57
N PRO A 19 33.28 11.02 -1.27
CA PRO A 19 33.46 10.24 -0.05
C PRO A 19 33.15 10.99 1.25
N LYS A 20 33.38 12.32 1.27
CA LYS A 20 33.15 13.18 2.44
C LYS A 20 31.66 13.36 2.80
N THR A 21 30.73 13.21 1.85
CA THR A 21 29.29 13.48 2.06
C THR A 21 28.40 12.25 1.88
N ARG A 22 28.99 11.08 1.59
CA ARG A 22 28.28 9.84 1.27
C ARG A 22 27.34 9.38 2.39
N SER A 23 27.83 9.28 3.62
CA SER A 23 27.04 8.80 4.76
C SER A 23 25.85 9.71 5.06
N SER A 24 26.01 11.03 4.89
CA SER A 24 24.92 12.00 5.07
C SER A 24 23.88 11.87 3.96
N ALA A 25 24.30 11.68 2.70
CA ALA A 25 23.40 11.51 1.56
C ALA A 25 22.59 10.20 1.66
N GLN A 26 23.22 9.11 2.11
CA GLN A 26 22.53 7.85 2.38
C GLN A 26 21.54 7.96 3.54
N GLY A 27 21.93 8.61 4.64
CA GLY A 27 21.04 8.86 5.77
C GLY A 27 19.81 9.67 5.36
N LEU A 28 20.00 10.72 4.55
CA LEU A 28 18.91 11.53 4.02
C LEU A 28 18.01 10.71 3.08
N PHE A 29 18.58 9.90 2.19
CA PHE A 29 17.81 9.01 1.32
C PHE A 29 16.91 8.06 2.12
N MET A 30 17.47 7.37 3.12
CA MET A 30 16.72 6.45 3.97
C MET A 30 15.63 7.16 4.79
N MET A 31 15.90 8.37 5.27
CA MET A 31 14.90 9.18 5.98
C MET A 31 13.75 9.58 5.04
N MET A 32 14.04 9.90 3.79
CA MET A 32 13.01 10.27 2.82
C MET A 32 12.16 9.07 2.39
N THR A 33 12.75 7.90 2.18
CA THR A 33 12.04 6.72 1.68
C THR A 33 11.30 5.98 2.79
N ASN A 34 11.96 5.75 3.92
CA ASN A 34 11.45 4.91 5.02
C ASN A 34 10.92 5.73 6.19
N GLY A 35 11.28 7.01 6.29
CA GLY A 35 10.74 7.95 7.26
C GLY A 35 9.57 8.73 6.68
N PHE A 36 9.84 9.90 6.10
CA PHE A 36 8.81 10.82 5.61
C PHE A 36 7.87 10.20 4.58
N GLY A 37 8.43 9.45 3.62
CA GLY A 37 7.64 8.75 2.59
C GLY A 37 6.64 7.77 3.20
N ALA A 38 7.06 6.99 4.20
CA ALA A 38 6.19 6.06 4.90
C ALA A 38 5.09 6.78 5.71
N VAL A 39 5.43 7.88 6.38
CA VAL A 39 4.46 8.68 7.15
C VAL A 39 3.39 9.27 6.22
N LEU A 40 3.81 9.95 5.15
CA LEU A 40 2.89 10.54 4.18
C LEU A 40 2.04 9.47 3.51
N GLY A 41 2.66 8.36 3.09
CA GLY A 41 1.95 7.22 2.50
C GLY A 41 0.90 6.64 3.44
N SER A 42 1.22 6.48 4.73
CA SER A 42 0.29 5.98 5.75
C SER A 42 -0.89 6.93 5.96
N VAL A 43 -0.64 8.24 6.07
CA VAL A 43 -1.69 9.24 6.27
C VAL A 43 -2.66 9.29 5.08
N ILE A 44 -2.12 9.37 3.87
CA ILE A 44 -2.93 9.43 2.64
C ILE A 44 -3.71 8.12 2.45
N SER A 45 -3.05 6.98 2.65
CA SER A 45 -3.71 5.66 2.53
C SER A 45 -4.79 5.49 3.59
N GLY A 46 -4.54 5.91 4.84
CA GLY A 46 -5.53 5.86 5.92
C GLY A 46 -6.76 6.70 5.60
N TRP A 47 -6.57 7.93 5.12
CA TRP A 47 -7.66 8.80 4.69
C TRP A 47 -8.45 8.21 3.51
N MET A 48 -7.74 7.69 2.51
CA MET A 48 -8.36 7.07 1.34
C MET A 48 -9.18 5.82 1.73
N ILE A 49 -8.61 4.95 2.58
CA ILE A 49 -9.29 3.76 3.09
C ILE A 49 -10.56 4.15 3.83
N GLN A 50 -10.47 5.12 4.75
CA GLN A 50 -11.63 5.54 5.54
C GLN A 50 -12.74 6.13 4.68
N LYS A 51 -12.41 6.87 3.62
CA LYS A 51 -13.41 7.56 2.78
C LYS A 51 -14.01 6.68 1.68
N TYR A 52 -13.19 5.85 1.04
CA TYR A 52 -13.58 5.12 -0.17
C TYR A 52 -13.74 3.61 0.04
N PHE A 53 -13.15 3.05 1.10
CA PHE A 53 -13.09 1.60 1.32
C PHE A 53 -13.62 1.16 2.69
N THR A 54 -14.28 2.05 3.44
CA THR A 54 -14.97 1.71 4.69
C THR A 54 -16.47 1.85 4.50
N ALA A 55 -17.21 0.78 4.80
CA ALA A 55 -18.66 0.76 4.86
C ALA A 55 -19.12 0.72 6.31
N SER A 56 -20.06 1.60 6.68
CA SER A 56 -20.62 1.67 8.03
C SER A 56 -21.98 0.97 8.07
N TYR A 57 -22.13 -0.01 8.96
CA TYR A 57 -23.38 -0.73 9.18
C TYR A 57 -24.00 -0.31 10.50
N THR A 58 -25.27 0.07 10.48
CA THR A 58 -26.04 0.46 11.67
C THR A 58 -27.05 -0.60 12.09
N ASN A 59 -27.27 -1.64 11.29
CA ASN A 59 -28.33 -2.62 11.49
C ASN A 59 -27.82 -4.06 11.36
N ILE A 60 -28.26 -4.95 12.25
CA ILE A 60 -27.74 -6.32 12.34
C ILE A 60 -28.08 -7.15 11.09
N GLN A 61 -29.24 -6.93 10.46
CA GLN A 61 -29.63 -7.65 9.24
C GLN A 61 -28.74 -7.25 8.06
N SER A 62 -28.43 -5.95 7.92
CA SER A 62 -27.54 -5.45 6.86
C SER A 62 -26.11 -5.99 7.00
N LEU A 63 -25.61 -6.07 8.23
CA LEU A 63 -24.30 -6.63 8.55
C LEU A 63 -24.27 -8.16 8.29
N ALA A 64 -25.30 -8.88 8.72
CA ALA A 64 -25.41 -10.31 8.52
C ALA A 64 -25.45 -10.67 7.02
N GLY A 65 -26.17 -9.89 6.21
CA GLY A 65 -26.19 -10.02 4.75
C GLY A 65 -24.82 -9.86 4.11
N HIS A 66 -23.99 -8.93 4.59
CA HIS A 66 -22.63 -8.72 4.08
C HIS A 66 -21.68 -9.87 4.47
N VAL A 67 -21.79 -10.38 5.69
CA VAL A 67 -20.95 -11.48 6.20
C VAL A 67 -21.46 -12.86 5.73
N LYS A 68 -22.56 -12.91 4.96
CA LYS A 68 -23.26 -14.14 4.56
C LYS A 68 -23.65 -15.02 5.75
N SER A 69 -24.08 -14.39 6.83
CA SER A 69 -24.51 -15.05 8.07
C SER A 69 -25.96 -14.66 8.41
N THR A 70 -26.51 -15.25 9.46
CA THR A 70 -27.85 -14.95 9.98
C THR A 70 -27.76 -13.92 11.09
N ALA A 71 -28.77 -13.05 11.23
CA ALA A 71 -28.79 -12.01 12.28
C ALA A 71 -28.73 -12.55 13.73
N THR A 72 -28.97 -13.85 13.93
CA THR A 72 -28.97 -14.53 15.23
C THR A 72 -27.75 -15.43 15.43
N ASP A 73 -26.77 -15.35 14.54
CA ASP A 73 -25.55 -16.17 14.63
C ASP A 73 -24.75 -15.83 15.90
N GLN A 74 -24.45 -16.86 16.71
CA GLN A 74 -23.75 -16.68 17.99
C GLN A 74 -22.32 -16.13 17.82
N HIS A 75 -21.63 -16.48 16.74
CA HIS A 75 -20.27 -16.01 16.48
C HIS A 75 -20.28 -14.52 16.12
N LEU A 76 -21.27 -14.08 15.34
CA LEU A 76 -21.45 -12.68 14.99
C LEU A 76 -21.86 -11.84 16.21
N LEU A 77 -22.79 -12.33 17.03
CA LEU A 77 -23.17 -11.66 18.28
C LEU A 77 -22.01 -11.60 19.29
N LYS A 78 -21.19 -12.65 19.38
CA LYS A 78 -19.98 -12.65 20.20
C LYS A 78 -18.95 -11.63 19.70
N PHE A 79 -18.71 -11.57 18.40
CA PHE A 79 -17.82 -10.59 17.80
C PHE A 79 -18.28 -9.14 18.08
N LEU A 80 -19.58 -8.88 17.94
CA LEU A 80 -20.15 -7.57 18.27
C LEU A 80 -19.98 -7.25 19.75
N GLY A 81 -20.22 -8.22 20.64
CA GLY A 81 -19.98 -8.09 22.07
C GLY A 81 -18.52 -7.79 22.41
N GLU A 82 -17.57 -8.47 21.78
CA GLU A 82 -16.13 -8.20 21.93
C GLU A 82 -15.73 -6.80 21.43
N LYS A 83 -16.47 -6.27 20.45
CA LYS A 83 -16.33 -4.88 19.96
C LYS A 83 -17.09 -3.85 20.80
N GLY A 84 -17.79 -4.29 21.86
CA GLY A 84 -18.60 -3.42 22.71
C GLY A 84 -19.87 -2.90 22.02
N ILE A 85 -20.34 -3.60 20.99
CA ILE A 85 -21.54 -3.26 20.22
C ILE A 85 -22.65 -4.22 20.62
N SER A 86 -23.78 -3.67 21.04
CA SER A 86 -24.97 -4.43 21.43
C SER A 86 -26.08 -4.23 20.40
N VAL A 87 -26.88 -5.27 20.18
CA VAL A 87 -28.05 -5.19 19.30
C VAL A 87 -29.24 -4.69 20.12
N LEU A 88 -29.84 -3.60 19.68
CA LEU A 88 -31.04 -2.99 20.24
C LEU A 88 -32.28 -3.82 19.89
N GLU A 89 -33.37 -3.65 20.63
CA GLU A 89 -34.61 -4.42 20.45
C GLU A 89 -35.24 -4.25 19.05
N ASN A 90 -34.94 -3.15 18.38
CA ASN A 90 -35.40 -2.85 17.02
C ASN A 90 -34.51 -3.46 15.92
N GLY A 91 -33.43 -4.17 16.28
CA GLY A 91 -32.46 -4.75 15.34
C GLY A 91 -31.30 -3.81 14.95
N ASP A 92 -31.24 -2.60 15.50
CA ASP A 92 -30.13 -1.68 15.25
C ASP A 92 -28.94 -1.97 16.15
N LEU A 93 -27.75 -1.57 15.71
CA LEU A 93 -26.51 -1.67 16.46
C LEU A 93 -26.36 -0.42 17.35
N SER A 94 -25.88 -0.60 18.58
CA SER A 94 -25.65 0.51 19.52
C SER A 94 -24.67 1.56 19.01
N ARG A 95 -23.78 1.17 18.08
CA ARG A 95 -22.86 2.05 17.34
C ARG A 95 -22.72 1.52 15.92
N ALA A 96 -22.49 2.43 14.98
CA ALA A 96 -22.14 2.03 13.63
C ALA A 96 -20.86 1.19 13.63
N LEU A 97 -20.90 0.04 12.97
CA LEU A 97 -19.72 -0.81 12.77
C LEU A 97 -19.11 -0.48 11.41
N ASP A 98 -17.90 0.05 11.44
CA ASP A 98 -17.09 0.27 10.26
C ASP A 98 -16.41 -1.02 9.83
N VAL A 99 -16.71 -1.48 8.62
CA VAL A 99 -16.12 -2.67 8.00
C VAL A 99 -15.33 -2.22 6.78
N LYS A 100 -14.07 -2.63 6.72
CA LYS A 100 -13.17 -2.31 5.59
C LYS A 100 -13.33 -3.33 4.47
N ASP A 101 -13.42 -2.85 3.24
CA ASP A 101 -13.41 -3.68 2.04
C ASP A 101 -11.97 -4.01 1.63
N TRP A 102 -11.44 -5.08 2.21
CA TRP A 102 -10.08 -5.53 1.95
C TRP A 102 -9.84 -5.86 0.47
N HIS A 103 -10.80 -6.45 -0.23
CA HIS A 103 -10.62 -6.86 -1.61
C HIS A 103 -10.40 -5.65 -2.52
N SER A 104 -11.26 -4.64 -2.38
CA SER A 104 -11.16 -3.41 -3.16
C SER A 104 -9.90 -2.60 -2.82
N ILE A 105 -9.45 -2.61 -1.55
CA ILE A 105 -8.18 -1.99 -1.14
C ILE A 105 -7.00 -2.64 -1.87
N TRP A 106 -6.91 -3.97 -1.85
CA TRP A 106 -5.84 -4.69 -2.55
C TRP A 106 -5.88 -4.42 -4.05
N LEU A 107 -7.07 -4.45 -4.65
CA LEU A 107 -7.24 -4.18 -6.07
C LEU A 107 -6.79 -2.75 -6.44
N SER A 108 -7.10 -1.76 -5.62
CA SER A 108 -6.64 -0.38 -5.82
C SER A 108 -5.11 -0.29 -5.87
N PHE A 109 -4.41 -0.94 -4.94
CA PHE A 109 -2.95 -0.99 -4.94
C PHE A 109 -2.39 -1.73 -6.16
N THR A 110 -3.04 -2.81 -6.60
CA THR A 110 -2.67 -3.53 -7.82
C THR A 110 -2.79 -2.65 -9.06
N ILE A 111 -3.91 -1.92 -9.20
CA ILE A 111 -4.12 -1.00 -10.34
C ILE A 111 -3.09 0.13 -10.30
N TYR A 112 -2.82 0.70 -9.13
CA TYR A 112 -1.78 1.71 -8.98
C TYR A 112 -0.41 1.20 -9.46
N ALA A 113 0.01 0.02 -9.02
CA ALA A 113 1.28 -0.59 -9.46
C ALA A 113 1.30 -0.84 -10.98
N LEU A 114 0.18 -1.29 -11.55
CA LEU A 114 0.04 -1.49 -13.00
C LEU A 114 0.19 -0.16 -13.77
N VAL A 115 -0.46 0.91 -13.32
CA VAL A 115 -0.34 2.24 -13.93
C VAL A 115 1.12 2.71 -13.88
N ILE A 116 1.79 2.61 -12.73
CA ILE A 116 3.21 2.96 -12.61
C ILE A 116 4.08 2.13 -13.55
N THR A 117 3.80 0.82 -13.68
CA THR A 117 4.52 -0.07 -14.59
C THR A 117 4.35 0.36 -16.06
N VAL A 118 3.14 0.72 -16.47
CA VAL A 118 2.86 1.23 -17.82
C VAL A 118 3.57 2.56 -18.06
N LEU A 119 3.50 3.50 -17.11
CA LEU A 119 4.21 4.77 -17.20
C LEU A 119 5.71 4.57 -17.31
N PHE A 120 6.29 3.65 -16.53
CA PHE A 120 7.71 3.32 -16.62
C PHE A 120 8.06 2.79 -18.01
N MET A 121 7.29 1.87 -18.58
CA MET A 121 7.52 1.37 -19.94
C MET A 121 7.45 2.46 -21.01
N ILE A 122 6.56 3.45 -20.85
CA ILE A 122 6.42 4.56 -21.81
C ILE A 122 7.59 5.54 -21.68
N PHE A 123 7.92 5.99 -20.46
CA PHE A 123 8.95 7.00 -20.23
C PHE A 123 10.38 6.46 -20.29
N PHE A 124 10.60 5.19 -19.93
CA PHE A 124 11.90 4.51 -19.92
C PHE A 124 12.03 3.50 -21.07
N LYS A 125 11.50 3.81 -22.27
CA LYS A 125 11.81 3.04 -23.48
C LYS A 125 13.33 2.96 -23.67
N HIS A 126 13.86 1.72 -23.74
CA HIS A 126 15.28 1.44 -23.89
C HIS A 126 15.86 2.19 -25.10
N LYS A 127 16.80 3.10 -24.86
CA LYS A 127 17.90 3.32 -25.80
C LYS A 127 18.87 2.18 -25.54
N HIS A 128 18.92 1.14 -26.39
CA HIS A 128 20.09 0.27 -26.46
C HIS A 128 21.28 1.19 -26.64
N THR A 129 22.06 1.34 -25.58
CA THR A 129 23.07 2.37 -25.55
C THR A 129 24.19 1.84 -26.41
N LYS A 130 24.68 2.63 -27.37
CA LYS A 130 25.87 2.30 -28.17
C LYS A 130 27.08 1.85 -27.34
N ALA A 131 27.03 2.09 -26.02
CA ALA A 131 27.95 1.57 -25.01
C ALA A 131 27.85 0.05 -24.78
N GLU A 132 26.67 -0.57 -24.84
CA GLU A 132 26.52 -2.03 -24.78
C GLU A 132 27.06 -2.68 -26.07
N GLU A 133 26.76 -2.12 -27.25
CA GLU A 133 27.33 -2.57 -28.52
C GLU A 133 28.87 -2.51 -28.51
N LYS A 134 29.45 -1.39 -28.07
CA LYS A 134 30.91 -1.25 -27.96
C LYS A 134 31.54 -2.19 -26.93
N ALA A 135 30.85 -2.47 -25.82
CA ALA A 135 31.34 -3.40 -24.81
C ALA A 135 31.33 -4.85 -25.34
N ILE A 136 30.27 -5.24 -26.06
CA ILE A 136 30.18 -6.57 -26.70
C ILE A 136 31.26 -6.70 -27.78
N GLU A 137 31.45 -5.69 -28.61
CA GLU A 137 32.48 -5.68 -29.66
C GLU A 137 33.91 -5.80 -29.08
N ALA A 138 34.19 -5.14 -27.96
CA ALA A 138 35.49 -5.21 -27.26
C ALA A 138 35.75 -6.53 -26.52
N ILE A 139 34.71 -7.34 -26.26
CA ILE A 139 34.84 -8.67 -25.63
C ILE A 139 34.87 -9.78 -26.70
N THR A 140 34.35 -9.51 -27.90
CA THR A 140 34.27 -10.46 -29.01
C THR A 140 35.52 -10.42 -29.93
N HIS A 141 36.45 -9.49 -29.67
CA HIS A 141 37.76 -9.37 -30.33
C HIS A 141 38.90 -9.63 -29.34
#